data_AF-A0A540MS48-F1
#
_entry.id   AF-A0A540MS48-F1
#
_cell.length_a   1.000
_cell.length_b   1.000
_cell.length_c   1.000
_cell.angle_alpha   90.00
_cell.angle_beta   90.00
_cell.angle_gamma   90.00
#
_symmetry.space_group_name_H-M   'P 1'
#
loop_
_entity.id
_entity.type
_entity.pdbx_description
1 polymer ?
#
loop_
_entity_poly.entity_id
_entity_poly.type
_entity_poly.pdbx_seq_one_letter_code
_entity_poly.pdbx_strand_id
1 'polypeptide(L)' 'MFSIQQVHFELRKWLQANVSSEVAASTWIIYGGSVNGANSKELTGQLDIDEFFVGGASLKPKFIDIIKFAEVKKSA' A
#
# COMPACT_ATOMS: atom_id res chain seq x y z
N MET A 1 8.95 7.05 15.79
CA MET A 1 8.19 6.06 14.99
C MET A 1 7.83 6.74 13.68
N PHE A 2 8.30 6.24 12.53
CA PHE A 2 7.96 6.82 11.23
C PHE A 2 6.55 6.41 10.80
N SER A 3 5.83 7.27 10.07
CA SER A 3 4.54 6.90 9.48
C SER A 3 4.75 5.94 8.29
N ILE A 4 3.71 5.19 7.95
CA ILE A 4 3.77 4.21 6.84
C ILE A 4 4.03 4.94 5.51
N GLN A 5 3.30 6.02 5.24
CA GLN A 5 3.51 6.91 4.10
C GLN A 5 4.97 7.41 4.01
N GLN A 6 5.57 7.82 5.13
CA GLN A 6 6.95 8.32 5.13
C GLN A 6 7.93 7.23 4.71
N VAL A 7 7.74 6.00 5.19
CA VAL A 7 8.60 4.87 4.81
C VAL A 7 8.46 4.55 3.32
N HIS A 8 7.23 4.48 2.81
CA HIS A 8 6.99 4.19 1.39
C HIS A 8 7.53 5.28 0.46
N PHE A 9 7.36 6.56 0.83
CA PHE A 9 7.88 7.70 0.09
C PHE A 9 9.41 7.68 0.00
N GLU A 10 10.11 7.46 1.11
CA GLU A 10 11.57 7.39 1.11
C GLU A 10 12.08 6.15 0.37
N LEU A 11 11.33 5.03 0.39
CA LEU A 11 11.66 3.86 -0.42
C LEU A 11 11.48 4.13 -1.92
N ARG A 12 10.42 4.85 -2.33
CA ARG A 12 10.22 5.23 -3.73
C ARG A 12 11.31 6.18 -4.22
N LYS A 13 11.71 7.16 -3.40
CA LYS A 13 12.89 8.00 -3.69
C LYS A 13 14.16 7.19 -3.84
N TRP A 14 14.36 6.20 -2.97
CA TRP A 14 15.52 5.32 -3.07
C TRP A 14 15.54 4.55 -4.39
N LEU A 15 14.40 3.99 -4.82
CA LEU A 15 14.27 3.34 -6.13
C LEU A 15 14.58 4.30 -7.28
N GLN A 16 14.11 5.54 -7.19
CA GLN A 16 14.35 6.57 -8.21
C GLN A 16 15.85 6.89 -8.33
N ALA A 17 16.53 7.03 -7.19
CA ALA A 17 17.94 7.40 -7.14
C ALA A 17 18.90 6.25 -7.49
N ASN A 18 18.52 5.00 -7.22
CA ASN A 18 19.42 3.84 -7.32
C ASN A 18 19.07 2.87 -8.46
N VAL A 19 17.90 3.00 -9.08
CA VAL A 19 17.49 2.16 -10.20
C VAL A 19 17.15 3.03 -11.42
N SER A 20 15.97 3.65 -11.44
CA SER A 20 15.58 4.67 -12.42
C SER A 20 14.26 5.33 -12.03
N SER A 21 13.93 6.45 -12.67
CA SER A 21 12.62 7.10 -12.48
C SER A 21 11.48 6.25 -13.01
N GLU A 22 11.68 5.53 -14.12
CA GLU A 22 10.67 4.63 -14.68
C GLU A 22 10.38 3.48 -13.71
N VAL A 23 11.42 2.85 -13.16
CA VAL A 23 11.25 1.73 -12.20
C VAL A 23 10.56 2.21 -10.93
N ALA A 24 10.94 3.36 -10.39
CA ALA A 24 10.31 3.91 -9.19
C ALA A 24 8.81 4.22 -9.39
N ALA A 25 8.43 4.65 -10.60
CA ALA A 25 7.04 4.93 -10.94
C ALA A 25 6.22 3.65 -11.21
N SER A 26 6.82 2.63 -11.82
CA SER A 26 6.11 1.39 -12.19
C SER A 26 6.09 0.33 -11.09
N THR A 27 6.97 0.42 -10.10
CA THR A 27 7.08 -0.57 -9.02
C THR A 27 5.97 -0.37 -8.00
N TRP A 28 5.25 -1.45 -7.72
CA TRP A 28 4.28 -1.48 -6.62
C TRP A 28 4.99 -1.67 -5.28
N ILE A 29 4.76 -0.73 -4.36
CA ILE A 29 5.23 -0.78 -2.98
C ILE A 29 4.01 -1.08 -2.09
N ILE A 30 3.94 -2.33 -1.63
CA ILE A 30 2.80 -2.85 -0.89
C ILE A 30 3.05 -2.80 0.62
N TYR A 31 2.02 -2.45 1.40
CA TYR A 31 2.13 -2.44 2.86
C TYR A 31 1.83 -3.84 3.42
N GLY A 32 2.84 -4.46 4.05
CA GLY A 32 2.76 -5.80 4.62
C GLY A 32 2.57 -5.87 6.14
N GLY A 33 2.21 -4.74 6.78
CA GLY A 33 1.92 -4.74 8.21
C GLY A 33 0.50 -5.24 8.54
N SER A 34 0.02 -4.92 9.74
CA SER A 34 -1.31 -5.36 10.19
C SER A 34 -2.41 -4.61 9.44
N VAL A 35 -2.95 -5.24 8.40
CA VAL A 35 -4.11 -4.73 7.62
C VAL A 35 -5.36 -5.53 7.98
N ASN A 36 -6.45 -4.83 8.22
CA ASN A 36 -7.77 -5.40 8.50
C ASN A 36 -8.89 -4.47 7.98
N GLY A 37 -10.15 -4.91 8.11
CA GLY A 37 -11.30 -4.13 7.63
C GLY A 37 -11.49 -2.78 8.32
N ALA A 38 -10.92 -2.55 9.51
CA ALA A 38 -11.07 -1.28 10.23
C ALA A 38 -10.07 -0.21 9.77
N ASN A 39 -8.86 -0.60 9.35
CA ASN A 39 -7.80 0.34 8.97
C ASN A 39 -7.50 0.40 7.46
N SER A 40 -7.92 -0.61 6.69
CA SER A 40 -7.67 -0.68 5.24
C SER A 40 -8.09 0.58 4.49
N LYS A 41 -9.27 1.16 4.80
CA LYS A 41 -9.76 2.39 4.17
C LYS A 41 -8.84 3.60 4.38
N GLU A 42 -8.28 3.76 5.57
CA GLU A 42 -7.35 4.86 5.88
C GLU A 42 -6.00 4.63 5.18
N LEU A 43 -5.51 3.39 5.22
CA LEU A 43 -4.26 3.00 4.58
C LEU A 43 -4.29 3.16 3.06
N THR A 44 -5.43 2.88 2.41
CA THR A 44 -5.59 3.08 0.95
C THR A 44 -5.54 4.55 0.54
N GLY A 45 -5.77 5.49 1.47
CA GLY A 45 -5.67 6.93 1.20
C GLY A 45 -4.24 7.46 1.14
N GLN A 46 -3.23 6.67 1.50
CA GLN A 46 -1.84 7.11 1.51
C GLN A 46 -1.25 7.08 0.11
N LEU A 47 -0.59 8.16 -0.31
CA LEU A 47 -0.11 8.35 -1.69
C LEU A 47 0.81 7.23 -2.17
N ASP A 48 1.78 6.82 -1.35
CA ASP A 48 2.82 5.87 -1.75
C ASP A 48 2.54 4.40 -1.34
N ILE A 49 1.35 4.11 -0.80
CA ILE A 49 0.88 2.73 -0.61
C ILE A 49 0.09 2.31 -1.83
N ASP A 50 0.63 1.38 -2.61
CA ASP A 50 -0.03 0.93 -3.84
C ASP A 50 -1.11 -0.13 -3.53
N GLU A 51 -0.76 -1.13 -2.72
CA GLU A 51 -1.63 -2.26 -2.37
C GLU A 51 -1.28 -2.83 -0.98
N PHE A 52 -2.00 -3.87 -0.54
CA PHE A 52 -1.75 -4.55 0.73
C PHE A 52 -1.25 -5.98 0.58
N PHE A 53 -0.30 -6.36 1.43
CA PHE A 53 0.05 -7.77 1.67
C PHE A 53 -0.57 -8.24 2.99
N VAL A 54 -1.75 -8.86 2.89
CA VAL A 54 -2.62 -9.13 4.05
C VAL A 54 -2.34 -10.51 4.65
N GLY A 55 -1.97 -10.54 5.93
CA GLY A 55 -1.78 -11.77 6.71
C GLY A 55 -3.10 -12.42 7.15
N GLY A 56 -3.27 -12.67 8.46
CA GLY A 56 -4.40 -13.46 8.99
C GLY A 56 -5.82 -12.92 8.70
N ALA A 57 -5.97 -11.66 8.29
CA ALA A 57 -7.25 -11.14 7.83
C ALA A 57 -7.68 -11.70 6.46
N SER A 58 -6.74 -12.21 5.65
CA SER A 58 -7.02 -12.84 4.34
C SER A 58 -7.85 -14.12 4.45
N LEU A 59 -7.81 -14.79 5.61
CA LEU A 59 -8.54 -16.03 5.89
C LEU A 59 -9.97 -15.80 6.39
N LYS A 60 -10.45 -14.55 6.44
CA LYS A 60 -11.75 -14.18 7.00
C LYS A 60 -12.66 -13.62 5.90
N PRO A 61 -13.99 -13.79 5.99
CA PRO A 61 -14.93 -13.24 5.00
C PRO A 61 -14.79 -11.72 4.78
N LYS A 62 -14.39 -10.99 5.82
CA LYS A 62 -14.11 -9.54 5.78
C LYS A 62 -12.91 -9.16 4.92
N PHE A 63 -12.15 -10.12 4.38
CA PHE A 63 -11.09 -9.85 3.41
C PHE A 63 -11.63 -9.15 2.15
N ILE A 64 -12.87 -9.46 1.75
CA ILE A 64 -13.54 -8.81 0.62
C ILE A 64 -13.63 -7.29 0.82
N ASP A 65 -13.83 -6.83 2.06
CA ASP A 65 -13.89 -5.40 2.35
C ASP A 65 -12.52 -4.72 2.11
N ILE A 66 -11.42 -5.42 2.43
CA ILE A 66 -10.06 -4.93 2.18
C ILE A 66 -9.80 -4.78 0.68
N ILE A 67 -10.25 -5.75 -0.14
CA ILE A 67 -10.13 -5.70 -1.60
C ILE A 67 -10.94 -4.52 -2.17
N LYS A 68 -12.18 -4.32 -1.72
CA LYS A 68 -13.03 -3.22 -2.20
C LYS A 68 -12.42 -1.85 -1.97
N PHE A 69 -11.70 -1.64 -0.85
CA PHE A 69 -11.03 -0.37 -0.61
C PHE A 69 -9.81 -0.18 -1.51
N ALA A 70 -9.08 -1.24 -1.84
CA ALA A 70 -7.95 -1.18 -2.76
C ALA A 70 -8.35 -0.74 -4.18
N GLU A 71 -9.50 -1.19 -4.68
CA GLU A 71 -9.98 -0.82 -6.03
C GLU A 71 -10.27 0.68 -6.22
N VAL A 72 -10.56 1.42 -5.15
CA VAL A 72 -10.93 2.85 -5.20
C VAL A 72 -9.80 3.71 -5.77
N LYS A 73 -8.53 3.31 -5.59
CA LYS A 73 -7.37 4.08 -6.09
C LYS A 73 -7.17 4.01 -7.61
N LYS A 74 -7.65 2.96 -8.28
CA LYS A 74 -7.50 2.80 -9.74
C LYS A 74 -8.39 3.72 -10.58
N SER A 75 -9.38 4.35 -9.96
CA SER A 75 -10.40 5.15 -10.65
C SER A 75 -10.28 6.66 -10.42
N ALA A 76 -9.19 7.11 -9.77
CA ALA A 76 -8.92 8.50 -9.44
C ALA A 76 -7.69 9.03 -10.19
#